data_AF-A0A968LQV4-F1
#
_entry.id   AF-A0A968LQV4-F1
#
_cell.length_a   1.000
_cell.length_b   1.000
_cell.length_c   1.000
_cell.angle_alpha   90.00
_cell.angle_beta   90.00
_cell.angle_gamma   90.00
#
_symmetry.space_group_name_H-M   'P 1'
#
loop_
_entity.id
_entity.type
_entity.pdbx_description
1 polymer ?
#
loop_
_entity_poly.entity_id
_entity_poly.type
_entity_poly.pdbx_seq_one_letter_code
_entity_poly.pdbx_strand_id
1 'polypeptide(L)'
;MKALLEDVGTRSGWRDTPPEGRARGLAFCFHSDTAVAMVAEVSVQDGRIVVHRVTASVDAGLIVNPANATLQARGSVVMGLSSALIEKITVKDGAVEQSNFDDYPILRLSQTPPEIDIHFQSTLETPFGMGEPVIGPVAAAVANAVFRLTGQRLRELPLKLEV
;
A
#
# COMPACT_ATOMS: atom_id res chain seq x y z
N MET A 1 -7.93 -11.29 -12.39
CA MET A 1 -6.53 -10.78 -12.48
C MET A 1 -6.30 -9.81 -13.65
N LYS A 2 -6.42 -10.22 -14.92
CA LYS A 2 -6.13 -9.33 -16.07
C LYS A 2 -6.89 -8.00 -16.01
N ALA A 3 -8.21 -8.05 -15.81
CA ALA A 3 -9.06 -6.86 -15.71
C ALA A 3 -8.65 -5.89 -14.59
N LEU A 4 -8.17 -6.40 -13.45
CA LEU A 4 -7.68 -5.58 -12.34
C LEU A 4 -6.35 -4.90 -12.67
N LEU A 5 -5.45 -5.60 -13.35
CA LEU A 5 -4.17 -5.04 -13.78
C LEU A 5 -4.35 -3.96 -14.85
N GLU A 6 -5.29 -4.15 -15.78
CA GLU A 6 -5.66 -3.16 -16.79
C GLU A 6 -6.31 -1.93 -16.16
N ASP A 7 -7.27 -2.12 -15.25
CA ASP A 7 -7.97 -1.04 -14.56
C ASP A 7 -7.02 -0.22 -13.67
N VAL A 8 -6.22 -0.87 -12.81
CA VAL A 8 -5.25 -0.16 -11.97
C VAL A 8 -4.20 0.54 -12.83
N GLY A 9 -3.76 -0.07 -13.93
CA GLY A 9 -2.77 0.50 -14.85
C GLY A 9 -3.27 1.78 -15.53
N THR A 10 -4.52 1.80 -15.98
CA THR A 10 -5.15 3.00 -16.56
C THR A 10 -5.30 4.09 -15.51
N ARG A 11 -5.89 3.77 -14.34
CA ARG A 11 -6.21 4.78 -13.31
C ARG A 11 -4.99 5.34 -12.60
N SER A 12 -3.95 4.52 -12.44
CA SER A 12 -2.70 4.95 -11.84
C SER A 12 -1.81 5.75 -12.81
N GLY A 13 -2.18 5.86 -14.10
CA GLY A 13 -1.30 6.41 -15.14
C GLY A 13 -0.02 5.58 -15.31
N TRP A 14 -0.10 4.25 -15.18
CA TRP A 14 1.07 3.36 -15.17
C TRP A 14 1.99 3.51 -16.39
N ARG A 15 1.40 3.82 -17.54
CA ARG A 15 2.13 4.00 -18.81
C ARG A 15 2.60 5.43 -19.05
N ASP A 16 2.13 6.37 -18.25
CA ASP A 16 2.52 7.78 -18.36
C ASP A 16 3.86 7.99 -17.66
N THR A 17 4.63 8.97 -18.13
CA THR A 17 5.83 9.42 -17.42
C THR A 17 5.43 9.98 -16.06
N PRO A 18 5.95 9.44 -14.93
CA PRO A 18 5.67 10.01 -13.61
C PRO A 18 6.30 11.40 -13.48
N PRO A 19 5.83 12.24 -12.53
CA PRO A 19 6.51 13.49 -12.21
C PRO A 19 8.00 13.26 -11.91
N GLU A 20 8.83 14.25 -12.19
CA GLU A 20 10.27 14.16 -11.95
C GLU A 20 10.58 13.77 -10.50
N GLY A 21 11.55 12.86 -10.32
CA GLY A 21 11.93 12.33 -9.01
C GLY A 21 10.91 11.35 -8.39
N ARG A 22 9.88 10.94 -9.13
CA ARG A 22 8.91 9.94 -8.70
C ARG A 22 8.96 8.66 -9.53
N ALA A 23 8.57 7.55 -8.93
CA ALA A 23 8.37 6.28 -9.61
C ALA A 23 7.10 5.59 -9.13
N ARG A 24 6.57 4.68 -9.96
CA ARG A 24 5.38 3.88 -9.65
C ARG A 24 5.75 2.41 -9.49
N GLY A 25 5.25 1.77 -8.45
CA GLY A 25 5.44 0.35 -8.18
C GLY A 25 4.11 -0.37 -8.13
N LEU A 26 4.04 -1.52 -8.80
CA LEU A 26 2.85 -2.37 -8.87
C LEU A 26 3.03 -3.58 -7.94
N ALA A 27 1.97 -3.98 -7.25
CA ALA A 27 1.87 -5.26 -6.57
C ALA A 27 0.46 -5.83 -6.71
N PHE A 28 0.35 -7.13 -6.45
CA PHE A 28 -0.92 -7.87 -6.49
C PHE A 28 -1.02 -8.79 -5.28
N CYS A 29 -2.22 -8.94 -4.73
CA CYS A 29 -2.53 -9.86 -3.66
C CYS A 29 -3.84 -10.60 -3.98
N PHE A 30 -3.91 -11.87 -3.60
CA PHE A 30 -5.14 -12.64 -3.57
C PHE A 30 -5.28 -13.25 -2.18
N HIS A 31 -6.33 -12.87 -1.47
CA HIS A 31 -6.56 -13.29 -0.09
C HIS A 31 -8.05 -13.26 0.23
N SER A 32 -8.57 -14.26 0.96
CA SER A 32 -9.99 -14.37 1.29
C SER A 32 -10.92 -14.25 0.07
N ASP A 33 -10.53 -14.89 -1.04
CA ASP A 33 -11.20 -14.83 -2.36
C ASP A 33 -11.30 -13.43 -3.00
N THR A 34 -10.66 -12.43 -2.39
CA THR A 34 -10.57 -11.07 -2.91
C THR A 34 -9.23 -10.86 -3.60
N ALA A 35 -9.28 -10.35 -4.83
CA ALA A 35 -8.10 -9.99 -5.62
C ALA A 35 -7.87 -8.47 -5.57
N VAL A 36 -6.63 -8.05 -5.33
CA VAL A 36 -6.25 -6.64 -5.25
C VAL A 36 -5.03 -6.39 -6.13
N ALA A 37 -5.14 -5.48 -7.09
CA ALA A 37 -4.01 -4.90 -7.81
C ALA A 37 -3.78 -3.47 -7.30
N MET A 38 -2.54 -3.12 -6.97
CA MET A 38 -2.21 -1.83 -6.36
C MET A 38 -0.99 -1.20 -7.00
N VAL A 39 -1.07 0.10 -7.26
CA VAL A 39 0.06 0.94 -7.65
C VAL A 39 0.32 2.00 -6.59
N ALA A 40 1.57 2.12 -6.14
CA ALA A 40 2.03 3.20 -5.29
C ALA A 40 2.97 4.13 -6.07
N GLU A 41 2.74 5.43 -6.03
CA GLU A 41 3.67 6.46 -6.56
C GLU A 41 4.49 7.03 -5.40
N VAL A 42 5.83 6.98 -5.52
CA VAL A 42 6.75 7.35 -4.44
C VAL A 42 7.86 8.28 -4.93
N SER A 43 8.39 9.09 -4.01
CA SER A 43 9.69 9.77 -4.16
C SER A 43 10.61 9.45 -2.98
N VAL A 44 11.86 9.92 -3.06
CA VAL A 44 12.77 9.99 -1.91
C VAL A 44 13.04 11.45 -1.58
N GLN A 45 12.86 11.82 -0.31
CA GLN A 45 13.15 13.17 0.21
C GLN A 45 14.00 13.01 1.47
N ASP A 46 15.19 13.58 1.49
CA ASP A 46 16.14 13.50 2.62
C ASP A 46 16.37 12.05 3.12
N GLY A 47 16.53 11.12 2.18
CA GLY A 47 16.71 9.69 2.48
C GLY A 47 15.45 8.96 2.97
N ARG A 48 14.28 9.61 2.98
CA ARG A 48 13.00 9.04 3.40
C ARG A 48 12.11 8.75 2.20
N ILE A 49 11.41 7.61 2.25
CA ILE A 49 10.41 7.23 1.27
C ILE A 49 9.14 8.06 1.52
N VAL A 50 8.66 8.77 0.50
CA VAL A 50 7.42 9.55 0.55
C VAL A 50 6.44 8.96 -0.46
N VAL A 51 5.23 8.61 -0.01
CA VAL A 51 4.16 8.09 -0.86
C VAL A 51 3.23 9.23 -1.23
N HIS A 52 3.04 9.46 -2.54
CA HIS A 52 2.22 10.56 -3.06
C HIS A 52 0.81 10.11 -3.39
N ARG A 53 0.69 8.90 -3.94
CA ARG A 53 -0.59 8.35 -4.38
C ARG A 53 -0.60 6.84 -4.27
N VAL A 54 -1.73 6.29 -3.84
CA VAL A 54 -2.02 4.86 -3.92
C VAL A 54 -3.29 4.66 -4.74
N THR A 55 -3.23 3.85 -5.78
CA THR A 55 -4.38 3.44 -6.58
C THR A 55 -4.56 1.95 -6.46
N ALA A 56 -5.76 1.48 -6.10
CA ALA A 56 -6.07 0.06 -6.00
C ALA A 56 -7.32 -0.29 -6.82
N SER A 57 -7.23 -1.41 -7.54
CA SER A 57 -8.37 -2.08 -8.15
C SER A 57 -8.62 -3.37 -7.36
N VAL A 58 -9.85 -3.54 -6.88
CA VAL A 58 -10.26 -4.59 -5.93
C VAL A 58 -11.43 -5.36 -6.52
N ASP A 59 -11.33 -6.68 -6.59
CA ASP A 59 -12.46 -7.57 -6.86
C ASP A 59 -12.73 -8.43 -5.63
N ALA A 60 -13.81 -8.12 -4.93
CA ALA A 60 -14.29 -8.83 -3.75
C ALA A 60 -15.69 -9.44 -3.99
N GLY A 61 -16.01 -9.74 -5.26
CA GLY A 61 -17.36 -10.14 -5.66
C GLY A 61 -18.37 -9.04 -5.40
N LEU A 62 -19.45 -9.35 -4.70
CA LEU A 62 -20.51 -8.37 -4.38
C LEU A 62 -20.07 -7.42 -3.26
N ILE A 63 -19.96 -6.13 -3.59
CA ILE A 63 -19.75 -5.07 -2.60
C ILE A 63 -21.08 -4.68 -1.95
N VAL A 64 -21.39 -5.28 -0.81
CA VAL A 64 -22.65 -5.07 -0.08
C VAL A 64 -22.84 -3.62 0.38
N ASN A 65 -21.78 -2.98 0.86
CA ASN A 65 -21.79 -1.58 1.29
C ASN A 65 -20.56 -0.85 0.73
N PRO A 66 -20.69 -0.15 -0.41
CA PRO A 66 -19.58 0.53 -1.08
C PRO A 66 -18.90 1.60 -0.23
N ALA A 67 -19.64 2.31 0.62
CA ALA A 67 -19.08 3.36 1.47
C ALA A 67 -18.14 2.75 2.52
N ASN A 68 -18.61 1.74 3.26
CA ASN A 68 -17.79 1.07 4.26
C ASN A 68 -16.62 0.29 3.64
N ALA A 69 -16.83 -0.34 2.48
CA ALA A 69 -15.75 -1.01 1.76
C ALA A 69 -14.65 -0.03 1.33
N THR A 70 -15.02 1.18 0.86
CA THR A 70 -14.06 2.23 0.52
C THR A 70 -13.28 2.69 1.74
N LEU A 71 -13.96 2.94 2.86
CA LEU A 71 -13.32 3.35 4.12
C LEU A 71 -12.37 2.26 4.64
N GLN A 72 -12.79 1.00 4.59
CA GLN A 72 -11.95 -0.13 4.98
C GLN A 72 -10.69 -0.22 4.13
N ALA A 73 -10.84 -0.18 2.80
CA ALA A 73 -9.72 -0.24 1.88
C ALA A 73 -8.72 0.90 2.09
N ARG A 74 -9.21 2.14 2.30
CA ARG A 74 -8.36 3.28 2.64
C ARG A 74 -7.65 3.10 3.97
N GLY A 75 -8.35 2.59 5.00
CA GLY A 75 -7.76 2.24 6.29
C GLY A 75 -6.65 1.20 6.16
N SER A 76 -6.88 0.14 5.37
CA SER A 76 -5.86 -0.88 5.08
C SER A 76 -4.63 -0.30 4.38
N VAL A 77 -4.80 0.64 3.44
CA VAL A 77 -3.66 1.33 2.82
C VAL A 77 -2.87 2.11 3.86
N VAL A 78 -3.53 2.92 4.70
CA VAL A 78 -2.85 3.71 5.75
C VAL A 78 -2.12 2.82 6.74
N MET A 79 -2.76 1.75 7.22
CA MET A 79 -2.15 0.77 8.12
C MET A 79 -0.96 0.06 7.45
N GLY A 80 -1.11 -0.35 6.19
CA GLY A 80 -0.04 -0.99 5.43
C GLY A 80 1.15 -0.06 5.20
N LEU A 81 0.91 1.24 4.98
CA LEU A 81 1.96 2.25 4.87
C LEU A 81 2.68 2.48 6.20
N SER A 82 1.93 2.53 7.30
CA SER A 82 2.49 2.67 8.65
C SER A 82 3.41 1.49 8.99
N SER A 83 2.93 0.27 8.78
CA SER A 83 3.71 -0.96 8.93
C SER A 83 4.92 -1.01 8.00
N ALA A 84 4.75 -0.61 6.73
CA ALA A 84 5.81 -0.69 5.74
C ALA A 84 6.92 0.34 5.97
N LEU A 85 6.65 1.49 6.59
CA LEU A 85 7.58 2.63 6.60
C LEU A 85 8.14 2.97 7.98
N ILE A 86 7.41 2.68 9.06
CA ILE A 86 7.68 3.30 10.36
C ILE A 86 7.64 2.30 11.51
N GLU A 87 6.62 1.44 11.56
CA GLU A 87 6.38 0.60 12.72
C GLU A 87 7.46 -0.49 12.88
N LYS A 88 8.04 -0.57 14.08
CA LYS A 88 9.02 -1.60 14.43
C LYS A 88 8.92 -1.93 15.92
N ILE A 89 8.79 -3.21 16.21
CA ILE A 89 8.97 -3.75 17.57
C ILE A 89 10.34 -4.42 17.65
N THR A 90 11.05 -4.18 18.76
CA THR A 90 12.26 -4.93 19.14
C THR A 90 12.02 -5.71 20.41
N VAL A 91 12.65 -6.88 20.50
CA VAL A 91 12.55 -7.78 21.66
C VAL A 91 13.94 -7.96 22.24
N LYS A 92 14.09 -7.70 23.54
CA LYS A 92 15.33 -7.87 24.28
C LYS A 92 15.03 -8.58 25.60
N ASP A 93 15.85 -9.57 25.93
CA ASP A 93 15.72 -10.36 27.17
C ASP A 93 14.30 -10.95 27.39
N GLY A 94 13.62 -11.29 26.29
CA GLY A 94 12.26 -11.86 26.32
C GLY A 94 11.12 -10.85 26.47
N ALA A 95 11.41 -9.55 26.45
CA ALA A 95 10.41 -8.48 26.57
C ALA A 95 10.44 -7.53 25.37
N VAL A 96 9.28 -6.99 25.00
CA VAL A 96 9.16 -5.90 24.02
C VAL A 96 9.76 -4.63 24.63
N GLU A 97 10.60 -3.92 23.86
CA GLU A 97 11.25 -2.69 24.34
C GLU A 97 10.34 -1.45 24.24
N GLN A 98 9.47 -1.38 23.23
CA GLN A 98 8.58 -0.24 23.02
C GLN A 98 7.32 -0.34 23.90
N SER A 99 6.91 0.78 24.48
CA SER A 99 5.84 0.84 25.46
C SER A 99 4.66 1.73 25.06
N ASN A 100 4.83 2.68 24.14
CA ASN A 100 3.80 3.66 23.76
C ASN A 100 4.11 4.36 22.41
N PHE A 101 3.29 5.32 21.95
CA PHE A 101 3.45 5.93 20.62
C PHE A 101 4.64 6.89 20.47
N ASP A 102 5.33 7.24 21.55
CA ASP A 102 6.58 8.00 21.52
C ASP A 102 7.79 7.12 21.17
N ASP A 103 7.77 5.83 21.54
CA ASP A 103 8.82 4.86 21.22
C ASP A 103 8.41 3.82 20.15
N TYR A 104 7.10 3.70 19.85
CA TYR A 104 6.53 2.98 18.72
C TYR A 104 5.71 3.93 17.80
N PRO A 105 6.37 4.64 16.88
CA PRO A 105 5.70 5.59 16.03
C PRO A 105 4.74 4.91 15.03
N ILE A 106 3.57 5.51 14.86
CA ILE A 106 2.60 5.20 13.80
C ILE A 106 2.56 6.33 12.76
N LEU A 107 2.14 6.02 11.53
CA LEU A 107 2.00 7.00 10.45
C LEU A 107 1.08 8.15 10.87
N ARG A 108 1.59 9.37 10.77
CA ARG A 108 0.81 10.58 11.07
C ARG A 108 0.02 11.05 9.85
N LEU A 109 -0.99 11.88 10.10
CA LEU A 109 -1.81 12.48 9.03
C LEU A 109 -0.95 13.23 7.99
N SER A 110 0.08 13.95 8.43
CA SER A 110 1.01 14.67 7.54
C SER A 110 1.87 13.78 6.65
N GLN A 111 1.95 12.47 6.97
CA GLN A 111 2.70 11.47 6.21
C GLN A 111 1.77 10.58 5.37
N THR A 112 0.45 10.73 5.51
CA THR A 112 -0.53 10.00 4.72
C THR A 112 -0.56 10.58 3.30
N PRO A 113 -0.57 9.75 2.24
CA PRO A 113 -0.66 10.26 0.88
C PRO A 113 -1.96 11.06 0.71
N PRO A 114 -1.92 12.21 0.00
CA PRO A 114 -3.12 13.00 -0.26
C PRO A 114 -4.17 12.25 -1.10
N GLU A 115 -3.75 11.26 -1.89
CA GLU A 115 -4.61 10.52 -2.80
C GLU A 115 -4.55 9.01 -2.53
N ILE A 116 -5.69 8.45 -2.11
CA ILE A 116 -5.94 7.00 -2.00
C ILE A 116 -7.21 6.67 -2.79
N ASP A 117 -7.01 6.18 -3.99
CA ASP A 117 -8.06 5.88 -4.97
C ASP A 117 -8.37 4.38 -4.98
N ILE A 118 -9.60 4.04 -4.60
CA ILE A 118 -10.07 2.65 -4.52
C ILE A 118 -11.16 2.44 -5.58
N HIS A 119 -10.97 1.42 -6.40
CA HIS A 119 -11.90 1.05 -7.45
C HIS A 119 -12.34 -0.39 -7.27
N PHE A 120 -13.64 -0.61 -7.16
CA PHE A 120 -14.20 -1.94 -7.04
C PHE A 120 -14.65 -2.46 -8.40
N GLN A 121 -14.27 -3.69 -8.70
CA GLN A 121 -14.89 -4.52 -9.71
C GLN A 121 -15.86 -5.47 -9.01
N SER A 122 -17.07 -5.60 -9.56
CA SER A 122 -18.07 -6.54 -9.06
C SER A 122 -18.24 -7.62 -10.11
N THR A 123 -17.46 -8.70 -10.00
CA THR A 123 -17.47 -9.77 -11.02
C THR A 123 -18.43 -10.90 -10.70
N LEU A 124 -18.87 -11.01 -9.44
CA LEU A 124 -19.72 -12.08 -8.93
C LEU A 124 -20.80 -11.53 -7.98
N GLU A 125 -21.91 -12.25 -7.84
CA GLU A 125 -23.00 -11.90 -6.91
C GLU A 125 -22.74 -12.36 -5.47
N THR A 126 -21.65 -13.09 -5.23
CA THR A 126 -21.24 -13.56 -3.90
C THR A 126 -20.28 -12.56 -3.25
N PRO A 127 -20.49 -12.14 -1.99
CA PRO A 127 -19.56 -11.24 -1.30
C PRO A 127 -18.34 -12.00 -0.75
N PHE A 128 -17.16 -11.40 -0.83
CA PHE A 128 -15.91 -11.92 -0.27
C PHE A 128 -15.30 -10.98 0.80
N GLY A 129 -14.21 -11.44 1.42
CA GLY A 129 -13.59 -10.74 2.55
C GLY A 129 -12.95 -9.41 2.13
N MET A 130 -13.20 -8.34 2.89
CA MET A 130 -12.62 -7.01 2.64
C MET A 130 -11.72 -6.49 3.77
N GLY A 131 -11.65 -7.22 4.89
CA GLY A 131 -10.93 -6.76 6.09
C GLY A 131 -9.42 -6.60 5.87
N GLU A 132 -8.80 -7.64 5.33
CA GLU A 132 -7.34 -7.75 5.18
C GLU A 132 -6.81 -7.60 3.73
N PRO A 133 -7.49 -8.04 2.66
CA PRO A 133 -6.84 -8.19 1.34
C PRO A 133 -6.15 -6.94 0.78
N VAL A 134 -6.66 -5.74 1.09
CA VAL A 134 -6.09 -4.47 0.60
C VAL A 134 -4.76 -4.12 1.26
N ILE A 135 -4.46 -4.59 2.48
CA ILE A 135 -3.17 -4.33 3.14
C ILE A 135 -2.02 -5.09 2.48
N GLY A 136 -2.31 -6.28 1.95
CA GLY A 136 -1.33 -7.23 1.43
C GLY A 136 -0.35 -6.64 0.41
N PRO A 137 -0.80 -5.95 -0.65
CA PRO A 137 0.10 -5.44 -1.68
C PRO A 137 0.78 -4.11 -1.32
N VAL A 138 0.46 -3.46 -0.19
CA VAL A 138 0.94 -2.10 0.13
C VAL A 138 2.46 -2.02 0.20
N ALA A 139 3.09 -2.83 1.06
CA ALA A 139 4.54 -2.81 1.25
C ALA A 139 5.29 -3.17 -0.05
N ALA A 140 4.77 -4.15 -0.81
CA ALA A 140 5.37 -4.58 -2.06
C ALA A 140 5.25 -3.52 -3.16
N ALA A 141 4.12 -2.83 -3.27
CA ALA A 141 3.93 -1.73 -4.23
C ALA A 141 4.91 -0.59 -3.95
N VAL A 142 5.04 -0.19 -2.69
CA VAL A 142 6.01 0.84 -2.26
C VAL A 142 7.44 0.40 -2.53
N ALA A 143 7.82 -0.81 -2.12
CA ALA A 143 9.17 -1.33 -2.36
C ALA A 143 9.51 -1.38 -3.86
N ASN A 144 8.57 -1.83 -4.70
CA ASN A 144 8.73 -1.86 -6.17
C ASN A 144 8.90 -0.46 -6.78
N ALA A 145 8.21 0.54 -6.23
CA ALA A 145 8.37 1.92 -6.65
C ALA A 145 9.76 2.46 -6.27
N VAL A 146 10.21 2.18 -5.04
CA VAL A 146 11.55 2.53 -4.56
C VAL A 146 12.63 1.90 -5.43
N PHE A 147 12.54 0.61 -5.74
CA PHE A 147 13.53 -0.05 -6.60
C PHE A 147 13.60 0.55 -8.00
N ARG A 148 12.46 0.95 -8.59
CA ARG A 148 12.48 1.65 -9.88
C ARG A 148 13.12 3.03 -9.79
N LEU A 149 12.98 3.70 -8.64
CA LEU A 149 13.52 5.04 -8.42
C LEU A 149 15.02 5.02 -8.10
N THR A 150 15.47 4.05 -7.32
CA THR A 150 16.82 4.06 -6.71
C THR A 150 17.70 2.88 -7.13
N GLY A 151 17.14 1.84 -7.74
CA GLY A 151 17.83 0.57 -7.96
C GLY A 151 18.01 -0.30 -6.72
N GLN A 152 17.66 0.19 -5.51
CA GLN A 152 17.80 -0.57 -4.27
C GLN A 152 16.62 -1.52 -4.04
N ARG A 153 16.92 -2.80 -3.78
CA ARG A 153 15.90 -3.84 -3.56
C ARG A 153 15.72 -4.11 -2.07
N LEU A 154 14.86 -3.30 -1.44
CA LEU A 154 14.51 -3.42 -0.03
C LEU A 154 13.69 -4.70 0.23
N ARG A 155 14.11 -5.48 1.23
CA ARG A 155 13.49 -6.78 1.59
C ARG A 155 13.18 -6.93 3.09
N GLU A 156 13.50 -5.91 3.89
CA GLU A 156 13.24 -5.87 5.32
C GLU A 156 12.25 -4.75 5.62
N LEU A 157 11.31 -5.03 6.53
CA LEU A 157 10.40 -4.02 7.07
C LEU A 157 10.87 -3.54 8.45
N PRO A 158 10.69 -2.25 8.78
CA PRO A 158 10.20 -1.20 7.88
C PRO A 158 11.23 -0.87 6.79
N LEU A 159 10.74 -0.47 5.61
CA LEU A 159 11.53 -0.14 4.43
C LEU A 159 12.45 1.05 4.71
N LYS A 160 13.75 0.84 4.64
CA LYS A 160 14.78 1.87 4.81
C LYS A 160 15.72 1.86 3.63
N LEU A 161 16.07 3.04 3.13
CA LEU A 161 17.13 3.17 2.14
C LEU A 161 18.48 2.93 2.82
N GLU A 162 19.36 2.24 2.11
CA GLU A 162 20.78 2.18 2.44
C GLU A 162 21.39 3.53 2.02
N VAL A 163 21.96 4.24 3.00
CA VAL A 163 22.67 5.52 2.82
C VAL A 163 24.14 5.26 2.57
#